data_AF-A0A2E6VDZ2-F1
#
_entry.id   AF-A0A2E6VDZ2-F1
#
_cell.length_a   1.000
_cell.length_b   1.000
_cell.length_c   1.000
_cell.angle_alpha   90.00
_cell.angle_beta   90.00
_cell.angle_gamma   90.00
#
_symmetry.space_group_name_H-M   'P 1'
#
loop_
_entity.id
_entity.type
_entity.pdbx_description
1 polymer ?
#
loop_
_entity_poly.entity_id
_entity_poly.type
_entity_poly.pdbx_seq_one_letter_code
_entity_poly.pdbx_strand_id
1 'polypeptide(L)'
;MTTTTQTIHQAMQNCNSKEEKKQLLKSLSIQAKEAIELGTTEEATVNSVLISWLTNEEHQEFNGFWEWKKKGFKVKKGEQGFFVWSKKMKSKDKQSEDEDKEYTFYSLAYLFSNAQVEPITPKENA
;
A
#
# COMPACT_ATOMS: atom_id res chain seq x y z
N MET A 1 -16.71 -11.70 2.71
CA MET A 1 -15.41 -12.09 2.15
C MET A 1 -14.28 -11.49 2.99
N THR A 2 -14.20 -11.82 4.28
CA THR A 2 -13.29 -11.16 5.25
C THR A 2 -11.92 -11.86 5.38
N THR A 3 -11.80 -13.08 4.89
CA THR A 3 -10.58 -13.91 5.00
C THR A 3 -9.41 -13.40 4.17
N THR A 4 -9.66 -12.87 2.97
CA THR A 4 -8.58 -12.39 2.08
C THR A 4 -7.88 -11.16 2.65
N THR A 5 -8.64 -10.15 3.09
CA THR A 5 -8.07 -8.90 3.63
C THR A 5 -7.30 -9.14 4.93
N GLN A 6 -7.84 -9.94 5.86
CA GLN A 6 -7.16 -10.25 7.11
C GLN A 6 -5.86 -11.04 6.88
N THR A 7 -5.84 -11.94 5.90
CA THR A 7 -4.63 -12.66 5.51
C THR A 7 -3.56 -11.72 4.94
N ILE A 8 -3.95 -10.74 4.12
CA ILE A 8 -3.01 -9.75 3.55
C ILE A 8 -2.44 -8.87 4.65
N HIS A 9 -3.27 -8.38 5.59
CA HIS A 9 -2.81 -7.56 6.71
C HIS A 9 -1.77 -8.30 7.56
N GLN A 10 -2.05 -9.56 7.91
CA GLN A 10 -1.14 -10.40 8.69
C GLN A 10 0.16 -10.70 7.93
N ALA A 11 0.07 -10.99 6.63
CA ALA A 11 1.26 -11.21 5.80
C ALA A 11 2.15 -9.94 5.74
N MET A 12 1.54 -8.77 5.61
CA MET A 12 2.27 -7.49 5.61
C MET A 12 2.95 -7.19 6.95
N GLN A 13 2.31 -7.54 8.07
CA GLN A 13 2.89 -7.37 9.40
C GLN A 13 4.07 -8.33 9.66
N ASN A 14 3.96 -9.57 9.16
CA ASN A 14 5.00 -10.59 9.30
C ASN A 14 6.25 -10.34 8.45
N CYS A 15 6.12 -9.65 7.31
CA CYS A 15 7.26 -9.29 6.47
C CYS A 15 8.11 -8.21 7.17
N ASN A 16 9.24 -8.62 7.73
CA ASN A 16 10.18 -7.70 8.39
C ASN A 16 11.23 -7.16 7.41
N SER A 17 11.67 -8.00 6.45
CA SER A 17 12.72 -7.63 5.50
C SER A 17 12.16 -6.93 4.27
N LYS A 18 12.94 -6.02 3.68
CA LYS A 18 12.58 -5.32 2.44
C LYS A 18 12.36 -6.29 1.28
N GLU A 19 13.11 -7.38 1.23
CA GLU A 19 13.02 -8.38 0.18
C GLU A 19 11.73 -9.20 0.28
N GLU A 20 11.34 -9.63 1.49
CA GLU A 20 10.06 -10.29 1.75
C GLU A 20 8.88 -9.40 1.37
N LYS A 21 8.92 -8.12 1.74
CA LYS A 21 7.90 -7.13 1.34
C LYS A 21 7.77 -7.06 -0.18
N LYS A 22 8.89 -7.02 -0.91
CA LYS A 22 8.89 -7.03 -2.38
C LYS A 22 8.34 -8.34 -2.95
N GLN A 23 8.70 -9.49 -2.39
CA GLN A 23 8.20 -10.79 -2.84
C GLN A 23 6.70 -10.91 -2.64
N LEU A 24 6.19 -10.57 -1.46
CA LEU A 24 4.76 -10.54 -1.19
C LEU A 24 4.04 -9.62 -2.18
N LEU A 25 4.57 -8.42 -2.38
CA LEU A 25 3.98 -7.44 -3.29
C LEU A 25 3.99 -7.90 -4.74
N LYS A 26 5.03 -8.62 -5.19
CA LYS A 26 5.06 -9.28 -6.51
C LYS A 26 3.93 -10.30 -6.65
N SER A 27 3.78 -11.18 -5.66
CA SER A 27 2.72 -12.20 -5.66
C SER A 27 1.32 -11.57 -5.64
N LEU A 28 1.12 -10.50 -4.87
CA LEU A 28 -0.14 -9.76 -4.87
C LEU A 28 -0.38 -9.04 -6.20
N SER A 29 0.68 -8.51 -6.84
CA SER A 29 0.57 -7.89 -8.16
C SER A 29 0.19 -8.86 -9.27
N ILE A 30 0.69 -10.09 -9.24
CA ILE A 30 0.30 -11.13 -10.20
C ILE A 30 -1.19 -11.44 -10.03
N GLN A 31 -1.65 -11.69 -8.81
CA GLN A 31 -3.07 -11.95 -8.54
C GLN A 31 -3.95 -10.74 -8.90
N ALA A 32 -3.49 -9.52 -8.66
CA ALA A 32 -4.21 -8.32 -9.03
C ALA A 32 -4.32 -8.15 -10.55
N LYS A 33 -3.24 -8.45 -11.31
CA LYS A 33 -3.28 -8.46 -12.79
C LYS A 33 -4.29 -9.49 -13.29
N GLU A 34 -4.25 -10.71 -12.75
CA GLU A 34 -5.20 -11.76 -13.10
C GLU A 34 -6.65 -11.35 -12.80
N ALA A 35 -6.92 -10.72 -11.65
CA ALA A 35 -8.25 -10.23 -11.30
C ALA A 35 -8.76 -9.13 -12.25
N ILE A 36 -7.87 -8.25 -12.73
CA ILE A 36 -8.18 -7.22 -13.74
C ILE A 36 -8.50 -7.89 -15.09
N GLU A 37 -7.68 -8.84 -15.54
CA GLU A 37 -7.89 -9.57 -16.80
C GLU A 37 -9.18 -10.38 -16.78
N LEU A 38 -9.53 -10.97 -15.64
CA LEU A 38 -10.76 -11.72 -15.44
C LEU A 38 -12.00 -10.81 -15.27
N GLY A 39 -11.82 -9.48 -15.24
CA GLY A 39 -12.89 -8.51 -15.05
C GLY A 39 -13.56 -8.58 -13.67
N THR A 40 -12.86 -9.11 -12.65
CA THR A 40 -13.40 -9.27 -11.29
C THR A 40 -13.35 -7.97 -10.50
N THR A 41 -12.56 -7.00 -10.96
CA THR A 41 -12.37 -5.70 -10.31
C THR A 41 -12.60 -4.57 -11.31
N GLU A 42 -13.30 -3.52 -10.88
CA GLU A 42 -13.53 -2.30 -11.69
C GLU A 42 -12.28 -1.40 -11.78
N GLU A 43 -11.25 -1.71 -10.99
CA GLU A 43 -10.06 -0.89 -10.83
C GLU A 43 -9.04 -1.11 -11.96
N ALA A 44 -8.63 -0.01 -12.61
CA ALA A 44 -7.78 -0.07 -13.81
C ALA A 44 -6.28 -0.31 -13.53
N THR A 45 -5.83 -0.31 -12.26
CA THR A 45 -4.41 -0.38 -11.91
C THR A 45 -4.17 -1.33 -10.75
N VAL A 46 -3.04 -2.06 -10.79
CA VAL A 46 -2.60 -2.97 -9.73
C VAL A 46 -2.63 -2.32 -8.35
N ASN A 47 -2.12 -1.09 -8.22
CA ASN A 47 -2.14 -0.38 -6.93
C ASN A 47 -3.56 -0.13 -6.40
N SER A 48 -4.51 0.17 -7.28
CA SER A 48 -5.91 0.40 -6.94
C SER A 48 -6.56 -0.89 -6.45
N VAL A 49 -6.33 -2.01 -7.14
CA VAL A 49 -6.76 -3.35 -6.68
C VAL A 49 -6.14 -3.71 -5.32
N LEU A 50 -4.84 -3.45 -5.14
CA LEU A 50 -4.17 -3.69 -3.86
C LEU A 50 -4.80 -2.87 -2.72
N ILE A 51 -5.09 -1.59 -2.96
CA ILE A 51 -5.77 -0.73 -1.97
C ILE A 51 -7.18 -1.26 -1.69
N SER A 52 -7.92 -1.66 -2.73
CA SER A 52 -9.25 -2.26 -2.58
C SER A 52 -9.22 -3.52 -1.70
N TRP A 53 -8.23 -4.40 -1.89
CA TRP A 53 -8.08 -5.59 -1.05
C TRP A 53 -7.68 -5.28 0.40
N LEU A 54 -6.91 -4.21 0.59
CA LEU A 54 -6.56 -3.71 1.92
C LEU A 54 -7.74 -3.02 2.60
N THR A 55 -8.68 -2.50 1.82
CA THR A 55 -9.86 -1.77 2.28
C THR A 55 -10.83 -2.73 2.99
N ASN A 56 -11.28 -2.34 4.18
CA ASN A 56 -12.26 -3.08 4.97
C ASN A 56 -13.15 -2.09 5.72
N GLU A 57 -14.09 -2.60 6.52
CA GLU A 57 -14.98 -1.78 7.37
C GLU A 57 -14.20 -0.81 8.27
N GLU A 58 -13.04 -1.21 8.78
CA GLU A 58 -12.18 -0.36 9.63
C GLU A 58 -11.21 0.52 8.82
N HIS A 59 -10.71 0.01 7.69
CA HIS A 59 -9.68 0.64 6.87
C HIS A 59 -10.29 1.13 5.56
N GLN A 60 -10.80 2.36 5.54
CA GLN A 60 -11.48 2.93 4.37
C GLN A 60 -10.60 3.91 3.60
N GLU A 61 -9.75 4.65 4.29
CA GLU A 61 -8.93 5.68 3.66
C GLU A 61 -7.45 5.41 3.92
N PHE A 62 -6.66 5.39 2.84
CA PHE A 62 -5.21 5.18 2.89
C PHE A 62 -4.50 6.42 2.38
N ASN A 63 -3.66 7.04 3.22
CA ASN A 63 -2.82 8.16 2.82
C ASN A 63 -1.39 7.97 3.32
N GLY A 64 -0.45 8.70 2.71
CA GLY A 64 0.91 8.76 3.21
C GLY A 64 1.01 9.49 4.57
N PHE A 65 2.10 9.24 5.31
CA PHE A 65 2.37 9.92 6.58
C PHE A 65 2.27 11.45 6.50
N TRP A 66 2.82 12.04 5.42
CA TRP A 66 2.80 13.47 5.20
C TRP A 66 1.40 14.02 4.90
N GLU A 67 0.56 13.25 4.22
CA GLU A 67 -0.81 13.63 3.91
C GLU A 67 -1.68 13.61 5.15
N TRP A 68 -1.54 12.59 6.00
CA TRP A 68 -2.20 12.55 7.30
C TRP A 68 -1.80 13.75 8.17
N LYS A 69 -0.51 14.07 8.22
CA LYS A 69 -0.02 15.25 8.95
C LYS A 69 -0.63 16.55 8.43
N LYS A 70 -0.80 16.69 7.11
CA LYS A 70 -1.50 17.85 6.50
C LYS A 70 -2.99 17.89 6.86
N LYS A 71 -3.64 16.72 6.96
CA LYS A 71 -5.02 16.58 7.40
C LYS A 71 -5.21 16.80 8.91
N GLY A 72 -4.13 17.00 9.68
CA GLY A 72 -4.18 17.18 11.13
C GLY A 72 -4.21 15.86 11.91
N PHE A 73 -3.76 14.76 11.32
CA PHE A 73 -3.66 13.45 11.96
C PHE A 73 -2.20 12.99 12.04
N LYS A 74 -1.88 12.19 13.06
CA LYS A 74 -0.57 11.53 13.23
C LYS A 74 -0.79 10.03 13.30
N VAL A 75 0.17 9.26 12.82
CA VAL A 75 0.14 7.79 12.95
C VAL A 75 0.36 7.42 14.42
N LYS A 76 -0.46 6.50 14.93
CA LYS A 76 -0.33 5.97 16.30
C LYS A 76 1.02 5.28 16.47
N LYS A 77 1.64 5.44 17.64
CA LYS A 77 2.97 4.88 17.91
C LYS A 77 2.90 3.35 17.98
N GLY A 78 3.68 2.67 17.13
CA GLY A 78 3.75 1.21 17.07
C GLY A 78 3.00 0.59 15.88
N GLU A 79 2.21 1.39 15.17
CA GLU A 79 1.48 0.92 13.99
C GLU A 79 2.43 0.65 12.81
N GLN A 80 2.23 -0.49 12.14
CA GLN A 80 2.93 -0.83 10.91
C GLN A 80 2.18 -0.29 9.70
N GLY A 81 2.85 0.48 8.86
CA GLY A 81 2.27 0.99 7.61
C GLY A 81 2.10 -0.12 6.58
N PHE A 82 0.99 -0.06 5.84
CA PHE A 82 0.77 -0.87 4.65
C PHE A 82 1.76 -0.45 3.56
N PHE A 83 2.24 -1.40 2.78
CA PHE A 83 3.18 -1.11 1.70
C PHE A 83 2.60 -1.44 0.34
N VAL A 84 2.78 -0.52 -0.61
CA VAL A 84 2.36 -0.64 -2.01
C VAL A 84 3.51 -0.27 -2.94
N TRP A 85 3.35 -0.52 -4.24
CA TRP A 85 4.36 -0.10 -5.20
C TRP A 85 4.30 1.43 -5.30
N SER A 86 5.45 2.07 -5.06
CA SER A 86 5.56 3.52 -5.31
C SER A 86 5.27 3.82 -6.79
N LYS A 87 4.77 5.02 -7.07
CA LYS A 87 4.65 5.50 -8.45
C LYS A 87 6.04 5.43 -9.10
N LYS A 88 6.11 4.94 -10.35
CA LYS A 88 7.36 4.86 -11.13
C LYS A 88 8.09 6.20 -10.97
N MET A 89 9.25 6.19 -10.33
CA MET A 89 10.11 7.37 -10.34
C MET A 89 10.41 7.59 -11.83
N LYS A 90 10.04 8.75 -12.38
CA LYS A 90 10.39 9.09 -13.76
C LYS A 90 11.91 9.12 -13.81
N SER A 91 12.55 7.99 -14.13
CA SER A 91 13.91 8.01 -14.64
C SER A 91 13.87 8.93 -15.83
N LYS A 92 14.62 10.03 -15.75
CA LYS A 92 15.11 10.68 -16.96
C LYS A 92 15.81 9.58 -17.74
N ASP A 93 15.22 9.22 -18.88
CA ASP A 93 15.83 8.43 -19.95
C ASP A 93 16.14 6.94 -19.64
N LYS A 94 15.26 6.02 -20.05
CA LYS A 94 15.57 4.99 -21.07
C LYS A 94 14.48 3.91 -21.18
N GLN A 95 14.08 3.76 -22.43
CA GLN A 95 13.32 2.69 -23.06
C GLN A 95 14.01 1.34 -22.83
N SER A 96 13.32 0.37 -22.23
CA SER A 96 13.62 -1.08 -22.34
C SER A 96 12.38 -1.85 -21.89
N GLU A 97 11.74 -2.51 -22.85
CA GLU A 97 10.74 -3.55 -22.67
C GLU A 97 11.42 -4.79 -22.07
N ASP A 98 11.10 -5.10 -20.82
CA ASP A 98 11.50 -6.34 -20.14
C ASP A 98 10.56 -6.48 -18.93
N GLU A 99 9.44 -7.19 -19.11
CA GLU A 99 8.37 -7.32 -18.11
C GLU A 99 8.87 -7.94 -16.78
N ASP A 100 9.98 -8.70 -16.81
CA ASP A 100 10.59 -9.31 -15.63
C ASP A 100 11.41 -8.33 -14.78
N LYS A 101 11.87 -7.21 -15.38
CA LYS A 101 12.60 -6.14 -14.66
C LYS A 101 11.69 -5.03 -14.17
N GLU A 102 10.40 -5.06 -14.53
CA GLU A 102 9.47 -3.98 -14.28
C GLU A 102 9.45 -3.62 -12.79
N TYR A 103 9.32 -4.61 -11.89
CA TYR A 103 9.27 -4.41 -10.42
C TYR A 103 10.60 -4.06 -9.74
N THR A 104 11.73 -4.25 -10.42
CA THR A 104 13.07 -4.01 -9.83
C THR A 104 13.32 -2.52 -9.62
N PHE A 105 12.69 -1.67 -10.43
CA PHE A 105 12.82 -0.21 -10.38
C PHE A 105 11.79 0.48 -9.49
N TYR A 106 10.76 -0.22 -9.02
CA TYR A 106 9.78 0.37 -8.13
C TYR A 106 10.25 0.27 -6.68
N SER A 107 10.22 1.41 -5.99
CA SER A 107 10.42 1.46 -4.53
C SER A 107 9.13 1.07 -3.81
N LEU A 108 9.24 0.71 -2.53
CA LEU A 108 8.07 0.52 -1.67
C LEU A 108 7.60 1.89 -1.18
N ALA A 109 6.29 2.15 -1.29
CA ALA A 109 5.63 3.29 -0.65
C ALA A 109 4.85 2.79 0.57
N TYR A 110 4.90 3.54 1.66
CA TYR A 110 4.17 3.23 2.88
C TYR A 110 2.95 4.12 3.02
N LEU A 111 1.80 3.48 3.19
CA LEU A 111 0.50 4.09 3.43
C LEU A 111 0.01 3.72 4.82
N PHE A 112 -0.74 4.62 5.42
CA PHE A 112 -1.40 4.41 6.70
C PHE A 112 -2.89 4.59 6.49
N SER A 113 -3.67 3.75 7.14
CA SER A 113 -5.12 3.82 7.09
C SER A 113 -5.69 4.80 8.13
N ASN A 114 -6.96 5.19 7.96
CA ASN A 114 -7.70 6.01 8.92
C ASN A 114 -7.74 5.38 10.34
N ALA A 115 -7.78 4.05 10.46
CA ALA A 115 -7.79 3.36 11.76
C ALA A 115 -6.45 3.46 12.51
N GLN A 116 -5.35 3.68 11.78
CA GLN A 116 -3.98 3.71 12.31
C GLN A 116 -3.50 5.11 12.66
N VAL A 117 -4.32 6.13 12.41
CA VAL A 117 -4.01 7.51 12.74
C VAL A 117 -4.91 7.99 13.88
N GLU A 118 -4.42 8.99 14.60
CA GLU A 118 -5.15 9.70 15.64
C GLU A 118 -5.06 11.21 15.34
N PRO A 119 -6.08 11.99 15.71
CA PRO A 119 -6.02 13.43 15.53
C PRO A 119 -4.82 14.01 16.29
N ILE A 120 -4.11 14.93 15.66
CA ILE A 120 -3.12 15.76 16.33
C ILE A 120 -3.94 16.74 17.16
N THR A 121 -4.23 16.37 18.41
CA THR A 121 -4.65 17.38 19.37
C THR A 121 -3.53 18.41 19.41
N PRO A 122 -3.81 19.70 19.10
CA PRO A 122 -2.86 20.72 19.45
C PRO A 122 -2.69 20.57 20.95
N LYS A 123 -1.45 20.34 21.41
CA LYS A 123 -1.16 20.49 22.83
C LYS A 123 -1.64 21.89 23.18
N GLU A 124 -2.70 21.96 23.98
CA GLU A 124 -3.04 23.16 24.73
C GLU A 124 -1.74 23.51 25.47
N ASN A 125 -1.07 24.56 25.00
CA ASN A 125 0.14 25.02 25.61
C ASN A 125 -0.26 25.70 26.92
N ALA A 126 0.48 25.33 27.98
CA ALA A 126 0.58 25.95 29.30
C ALA A 126 -0.50 25.55 30.33
#